data_AF-A0AAU6ACF2-F1
#
_entry.id   AF-A0AAU6ACF2-F1
#
_cell.length_a   1.000
_cell.length_b   1.000
_cell.length_c   1.000
_cell.angle_alpha   90.00
_cell.angle_beta   90.00
_cell.angle_gamma   90.00
#
_symmetry.space_group_name_H-M   'P 1'
#
loop_
_entity.id
_entity.type
_entity.pdbx_description
1 polymer ?
#
loop_
_entity_poly.entity_id
_entity_poly.type
_entity_poly.pdbx_seq_one_letter_code
_entity_poly.pdbx_strand_id
1 'polypeptide(L)' 'MDTSEVAAMLNMSTSWVYREASKLGLKGYKLGRGRNAKVLYKRAEIFKWLEQ' A
#
# COMPACT_ATOMS: atom_id res chain seq x y z
N MET A 1 -3.58 5.41 -5.24
CA MET A 1 -2.52 4.58 -5.83
C MET A 1 -2.83 3.14 -5.52
N ASP A 2 -2.84 2.28 -6.52
CA ASP A 2 -2.98 0.84 -6.31
C ASP A 2 -1.69 0.21 -5.79
N THR A 3 -1.77 -1.05 -5.37
CA THR A 3 -0.62 -1.77 -4.82
C THR A 3 0.56 -1.87 -5.80
N SER A 4 0.31 -1.99 -7.10
CA SER A 4 1.37 -2.04 -8.12
C SER A 4 2.09 -0.70 -8.26
N GLU A 5 1.35 0.41 -8.27
CA GLU A 5 1.93 1.75 -8.32
C GLU A 5 2.77 2.04 -7.07
N VAL A 6 2.29 1.64 -5.89
CA VAL A 6 3.04 1.78 -4.63
C VAL A 6 4.30 0.92 -4.64
N ALA A 7 4.20 -0.32 -5.11
CA ALA A 7 5.35 -1.21 -5.23
C ALA A 7 6.42 -0.64 -6.17
N ALA A 8 6.01 -0.11 -7.33
CA ALA A 8 6.90 0.55 -8.26
C ALA A 8 7.56 1.80 -7.65
N MET A 9 6.79 2.64 -6.94
CA MET A 9 7.30 3.85 -6.29
C MET A 9 8.32 3.55 -5.18
N LEU A 10 8.09 2.50 -4.40
CA LEU A 10 8.99 2.06 -3.33
C LEU A 10 10.16 1.20 -3.83
N ASN A 11 10.22 0.89 -5.13
CA ASN A 11 11.14 -0.07 -5.72
C ASN A 11 11.09 -1.46 -5.02
N MET A 12 9.88 -1.93 -4.71
CA MET A 12 9.59 -3.17 -3.97
C MET A 12 8.68 -4.09 -4.78
N SER A 13 8.53 -5.34 -4.35
CA SER A 13 7.54 -6.26 -4.95
C SER A 13 6.12 -5.99 -4.42
N THR A 14 5.10 -6.25 -5.24
CA THR A 14 3.69 -6.16 -4.82
C THR A 14 3.37 -7.11 -3.66
N SER A 15 3.98 -8.30 -3.65
CA SER A 15 3.89 -9.27 -2.56
C SER A 15 4.42 -8.70 -1.23
N TRP A 16 5.52 -7.95 -1.27
CA TRP A 16 6.06 -7.26 -0.10
C TRP A 16 5.06 -6.21 0.39
N VAL A 17 4.46 -5.41 -0.50
CA VAL A 17 3.46 -4.40 -0.10
C VAL A 17 2.25 -5.05 0.58
N TYR A 18 1.77 -6.20 0.09
CA TYR A 18 0.65 -6.90 0.75
C TYR A 18 0.99 -7.45 2.14
N ARG A 19 2.22 -7.95 2.35
CA ARG A 19 2.60 -8.68 3.56
C ARG A 19 3.26 -7.80 4.61
N GLU A 20 4.15 -6.90 4.18
CA GLU A 20 5.05 -6.17 5.06
C GLU A 20 4.64 -4.71 5.26
N ALA A 21 4.10 -4.03 4.23
CA ALA A 21 3.77 -2.60 4.36
C ALA A 21 2.80 -2.33 5.52
N SER A 22 1.80 -3.21 5.70
CA SER A 22 0.85 -3.09 6.82
C SER A 22 1.49 -3.26 8.20
N LYS A 23 2.52 -4.11 8.32
CA LYS A 23 3.28 -4.32 9.57
C LYS A 23 4.14 -3.11 9.92
N LEU A 24 4.61 -2.39 8.90
CA LEU A 24 5.40 -1.17 9.04
C LEU A 24 4.55 0.09 9.19
N GLY A 25 3.22 -0.03 9.28
CA GLY A 25 2.32 1.08 9.51
C GLY A 25 1.74 1.72 8.24
N LEU A 26 2.18 1.31 7.04
CA LEU A 26 1.60 1.74 5.78
C LEU A 26 0.31 0.95 5.48
N LYS A 27 -0.82 1.50 5.93
CA LYS A 27 -2.14 0.87 5.80
C LYS A 27 -2.83 1.27 4.49
N GLY A 28 -3.13 0.28 3.66
CA GLY A 28 -4.01 0.46 2.51
C GLY A 28 -5.49 0.39 2.92
N TYR A 29 -6.36 1.08 2.17
CA TYR A 29 -7.81 0.99 2.33
C TYR A 29 -8.42 0.13 1.22
N LYS A 30 -9.42 -0.66 1.57
CA LYS A 30 -10.12 -1.52 0.62
C LYS A 30 -11.20 -0.74 -0.12
N LEU A 31 -11.15 -0.77 -1.44
CA LEU A 31 -12.24 -0.32 -2.30
C LEU A 31 -13.22 -1.47 -2.49
N GLY A 32 -14.28 -1.45 -1.69
CA GLY A 32 -15.33 -2.47 -1.70
C GLY A 32 -15.22 -3.48 -0.54
N ARG A 33 -16.08 -4.51 -0.60
CA ARG A 33 -16.20 -5.55 0.43
C ARG A 33 -15.77 -6.91 -0.13
N GLY A 34 -15.23 -7.79 0.73
CA GLY A 34 -14.82 -9.15 0.36
C GLY A 34 -13.31 -9.38 0.24
N ARG A 35 -12.94 -10.62 -0.07
CA ARG A 35 -11.53 -11.09 -0.10
C ARG A 35 -10.71 -10.48 -1.23
N ASN A 36 -11.35 -10.23 -2.38
CA ASN A 36 -10.71 -9.70 -3.60
C ASN A 36 -10.92 -8.20 -3.79
N ALA A 37 -11.35 -7.48 -2.75
CA ALA A 37 -11.50 -6.03 -2.82
C ALA A 37 -10.14 -5.39 -3.11
N LYS A 38 -10.11 -4.44 -4.06
CA LYS A 38 -8.87 -3.74 -4.42
C LYS A 38 -8.34 -2.97 -3.22
N VAL A 39 -7.03 -3.04 -2.99
CA VAL A 39 -6.37 -2.22 -1.96
C VAL A 39 -5.80 -0.98 -2.64
N LEU A 40 -6.10 0.18 -2.07
CA LEU A 40 -5.61 1.46 -2.52
C LEU A 40 -4.90 2.17 -1.38
N TYR A 41 -4.03 3.10 -1.75
CA TYR A 41 -3.22 3.89 -0.85
C TYR A 41 -3.39 5.37 -1.19
N LYS A 42 -3.43 6.21 -0.15
CA LYS A 42 -3.40 7.66 -0.31
C LYS A 42 -1.96 8.11 -0.47
N ARG A 43 -1.69 8.88 -1.51
CA ARG A 43 -0.35 9.38 -1.81
C ARG A 43 0.26 10.15 -0.64
N ALA A 44 -0.53 11.01 0.01
CA ALA A 44 -0.10 11.76 1.20
C ALA A 44 0.30 10.87 2.38
N GLU A 45 -0.39 9.74 2.59
CA GLU A 45 -0.05 8.81 3.68
C GLU A 45 1.25 8.07 3.38
N ILE A 46 1.52 7.73 2.11
CA ILE A 46 2.79 7.09 1.74
C ILE A 46 3.97 8.04 1.93
N PHE A 47 3.83 9.32 1.53
CA PHE A 47 4.90 10.30 1.74
C PHE A 47 5.16 10.55 3.22
N LYS A 48 4.10 10.72 4.02
CA LYS A 48 4.24 10.86 5.47
C LYS A 48 4.91 9.64 6.12
N TRP A 49 4.67 8.44 5.59
CA TRP A 49 5.32 7.21 6.03
C TRP A 49 6.80 7.15 5.63
N LEU A 50 7.16 7.66 4.45
CA LEU A 50 8.55 7.75 4.00
C LEU A 50 9.38 8.80 4.75
N GLU A 51 8.73 9.83 5.29
CA GLU A 51 9.37 10.89 6.09
C GLU A 51 9.64 10.47 7.55
N GLN A 52 9.33 9.23 7.95
CA GLN A 52 9.55 8.72 9.31
C GLN A 52 11.02 8.63 9.73
#